data_AF-A0AA38MYM9-F1
#
_entry.id   AF-A0AA38MYM9-F1
#
_cell.length_a   1.000
_cell.length_b   1.000
_cell.length_c   1.000
_cell.angle_alpha   90.00
_cell.angle_beta   90.00
_cell.angle_gamma   90.00
#
_symmetry.space_group_name_H-M   'P 1'
#
loop_
_entity.id
_entity.type
_entity.pdbx_description
1 polymer ?
#
loop_
_entity_poly.entity_id
_entity_poly.type
_entity_poly.pdbx_seq_one_letter_code
_entity_poly.pdbx_strand_id
1 'polypeptide(L)'
;VLALSAPPVPGRAKRFIISNGTFLWKDVTALVRRRRPELAARLPKETSVPGPQTSAPMDTTFSKEILGMTNYISQEETFMEAVDVVLQWEKK
;
A
#
# COMPACT_ATOMS: atom_id res chain seq x y z
N VAL A 1 -13.48 16.33 -3.12
CA VAL A 1 -12.84 15.61 -1.97
C VAL A 1 -13.92 14.89 -1.19
N LEU A 2 -14.02 13.55 -1.27
CA LEU A 2 -15.13 12.77 -0.70
C LEU A 2 -15.36 13.01 0.80
N ALA A 3 -14.28 13.05 1.59
CA ALA A 3 -14.37 13.26 3.04
C ALA A 3 -15.00 14.62 3.44
N LEU A 4 -14.74 15.67 2.64
CA LEU A 4 -15.31 16.99 2.88
C LEU A 4 -16.81 17.01 2.53
N SER A 5 -17.19 16.33 1.45
CA SER A 5 -18.57 16.24 0.97
C SER A 5 -19.44 15.19 1.69
N ALA A 6 -18.84 14.30 2.48
CA ALA A 6 -19.57 13.31 3.25
C ALA A 6 -20.53 13.97 4.26
N PRO A 7 -21.78 13.48 4.39
CA PRO A 7 -22.76 14.05 5.30
C PRO A 7 -22.28 13.98 6.75
N PRO A 8 -22.81 14.86 7.64
CA PRO A 8 -22.57 14.74 9.08
C PRO A 8 -22.97 13.34 9.59
N VAL A 9 -22.16 12.77 10.48
CA VAL A 9 -22.47 11.50 11.14
C VAL A 9 -22.92 11.82 12.57
N PRO A 10 -24.18 11.53 12.95
CA PRO A 10 -24.68 11.81 14.30
C PRO A 10 -23.79 11.17 15.37
N GLY A 11 -23.45 11.95 16.40
CA GLY A 11 -22.68 11.47 17.55
C GLY A 11 -21.21 11.13 17.28
N ARG A 12 -20.65 11.44 16.11
CA ARG A 12 -19.27 11.08 15.75
C ARG A 12 -18.56 12.15 14.90
N ALA A 13 -17.31 12.45 15.23
CA ALA A 13 -16.44 13.26 14.38
C ALA A 13 -16.02 12.50 13.11
N LYS A 14 -15.97 13.18 11.96
CA LYS A 14 -15.54 12.60 10.67
C LYS A 14 -14.03 12.34 10.64
N ARG A 15 -13.61 11.17 11.15
CA ARG A 15 -12.25 10.63 11.02
C ARG A 15 -12.30 9.35 10.18
N PHE A 16 -11.63 9.39 9.03
CA PHE A 16 -11.58 8.28 8.08
C PHE A 16 -10.19 7.65 8.10
N ILE A 17 -10.14 6.34 8.38
CA ILE A 17 -8.92 5.56 8.22
C ILE A 17 -8.89 5.07 6.78
N ILE A 18 -7.86 5.46 6.03
CA ILE A 18 -7.63 5.01 4.66
C ILE A 18 -6.50 3.98 4.72
N SER A 19 -6.85 2.72 4.50
CA SER A 19 -5.88 1.62 4.53
C SER A 19 -6.31 0.53 3.55
N ASN A 20 -5.37 0.11 2.71
CA ASN A 20 -5.54 -0.98 1.74
C ASN A 20 -4.86 -2.27 2.23
N GLY A 21 -4.95 -2.53 3.54
CA GLY A 21 -4.37 -3.70 4.18
C GLY A 21 -2.91 -3.54 4.60
N THR A 22 -2.27 -4.67 4.86
CA THR A 22 -0.86 -4.76 5.29
C THR A 22 -0.04 -5.54 4.26
N PHE A 23 1.29 -5.38 4.29
CA PHE A 23 2.21 -6.11 3.43
C PHE A 23 3.51 -6.41 4.19
N LEU A 24 4.20 -7.47 3.79
CA LEU A 24 5.54 -7.79 4.30
C LEU A 24 6.59 -7.35 3.28
N TRP A 25 7.70 -6.78 3.75
CA TRP A 25 8.76 -6.30 2.85
C TRP A 25 9.42 -7.42 2.05
N LYS A 26 9.44 -8.65 2.60
CA LYS A 26 9.90 -9.83 1.86
C LYS A 26 9.06 -10.09 0.62
N ASP A 27 7.73 -9.89 0.71
CA ASP A 27 6.80 -10.15 -0.38
C ASP A 27 6.89 -9.07 -1.45
N VAL A 28 7.07 -7.80 -1.04
CA VAL A 28 7.35 -6.68 -1.96
C VAL A 28 8.67 -6.92 -2.70
N THR A 29 9.72 -7.35 -2.00
CA THR A 29 11.02 -7.65 -2.63
C THR A 29 10.91 -8.79 -3.63
N ALA A 30 10.17 -9.85 -3.29
CA ALA A 30 9.91 -10.97 -4.19
C ALA A 30 9.09 -10.53 -5.42
N LEU A 31 8.09 -9.67 -5.23
CA LEU A 31 7.30 -9.07 -6.30
C LEU A 31 8.20 -8.28 -7.28
N VAL A 32 9.03 -7.37 -6.77
CA VAL A 32 9.93 -6.57 -7.62
C VAL A 32 10.92 -7.46 -8.35
N ARG A 33 11.53 -8.46 -7.69
CA ARG A 33 12.43 -9.43 -8.34
C ARG A 33 11.73 -10.18 -9.48
N ARG A 34 10.48 -10.59 -9.29
CA ARG A 34 9.69 -11.30 -10.32
C ARG A 34 9.34 -10.40 -11.51
N ARG A 35 8.96 -9.14 -11.24
CA ARG A 35 8.45 -8.21 -12.27
C ARG A 35 9.55 -7.40 -12.97
N ARG A 36 10.71 -7.23 -12.33
CA ARG A 36 11.88 -6.46 -12.78
C ARG A 36 13.16 -7.23 -12.42
N PRO A 37 13.42 -8.39 -13.04
CA PRO A 37 14.58 -9.24 -12.70
C PRO A 37 15.93 -8.52 -12.86
N GLU A 38 16.01 -7.51 -13.72
CA GLU A 38 17.17 -6.64 -13.87
C GLU A 38 17.54 -5.88 -12.59
N LEU A 39 16.59 -5.69 -11.66
CA LEU A 39 16.85 -5.07 -10.36
C LEU A 39 17.32 -6.06 -9.29
N ALA A 40 17.40 -7.36 -9.58
CA ALA A 40 17.66 -8.39 -8.57
C ALA A 40 18.94 -8.13 -7.76
N ALA A 41 19.98 -7.59 -8.38
CA ALA A 41 21.25 -7.25 -7.73
C ALA A 41 21.16 -6.06 -6.77
N ARG A 42 20.11 -5.24 -6.88
CA ARG A 42 19.83 -4.05 -6.04
C ARG A 42 18.91 -4.37 -4.86
N LEU A 43 18.34 -5.57 -4.82
CA LEU A 43 17.37 -6.00 -3.82
C LEU A 43 18.04 -6.82 -2.70
N PRO A 44 17.47 -6.86 -1.49
CA PRO A 44 17.87 -7.81 -0.45
C PRO A 44 17.86 -9.25 -0.98
N LYS A 45 18.85 -10.07 -0.59
CA LYS A 45 18.91 -11.48 -0.99
C LYS A 45 17.66 -12.23 -0.49
N GLU A 46 17.27 -13.29 -1.17
CA GLU A 46 16.14 -14.13 -0.71
C GLU A 46 16.40 -14.78 0.64
N THR A 47 17.67 -14.98 0.99
CA THR A 47 18.11 -15.46 2.30
C THR A 47 18.13 -14.37 3.39
N SER A 48 17.82 -13.12 3.05
CA SER A 48 17.72 -12.05 4.03
C SER A 48 16.51 -12.27 4.93
N VAL A 49 16.74 -12.38 6.23
CA VAL A 49 15.68 -12.50 7.23
C VAL A 49 15.25 -11.10 7.65
N PRO A 50 13.99 -10.69 7.39
CA PRO A 50 13.51 -9.41 7.88
C PRO A 50 13.44 -9.41 9.42
N GLY A 51 13.61 -8.24 10.03
CA GLY A 51 13.37 -8.08 11.45
C GLY A 51 11.91 -8.42 11.83
N PRO A 52 11.60 -8.59 13.13
CA PRO A 52 10.25 -8.88 13.58
C PRO A 52 9.25 -7.84 13.06
N GLN A 53 8.18 -8.29 12.42
CA GLN A 53 7.08 -7.44 11.98
C GLN A 53 5.80 -7.89 12.67
N THR A 54 5.09 -6.94 13.27
CA THR A 54 3.74 -7.15 13.80
C THR A 54 2.73 -6.57 12.82
N SER A 55 1.56 -7.22 12.74
CA SER A 55 0.43 -6.72 11.97
C SER A 55 -0.83 -6.94 12.80
N ALA A 56 -1.58 -5.87 13.04
CA ALA A 56 -2.89 -5.92 13.64
C ALA A 56 -3.94 -5.73 12.52
N PRO A 57 -5.05 -6.50 12.53
CA PRO A 57 -6.18 -6.21 11.66
C PRO A 57 -6.65 -4.76 11.85
N MET A 58 -6.93 -4.07 10.76
CA MET A 58 -7.43 -2.70 10.77
C MET A 58 -8.89 -2.67 10.33
N ASP A 59 -9.77 -2.17 11.18
CA ASP A 59 -11.17 -1.95 10.81
C ASP A 59 -11.31 -0.62 10.05
N THR A 60 -11.59 -0.71 8.75
CA THR A 60 -11.85 0.44 7.88
C THR A 60 -13.32 0.54 7.44
N THR A 61 -14.23 -0.19 8.09
CA THR A 61 -15.65 -0.29 7.69
C THR A 61 -16.30 1.09 7.60
N PHE A 62 -16.05 1.95 8.59
CA PHE A 62 -16.57 3.31 8.61
C PHE A 62 -16.18 4.14 7.37
N SER A 63 -14.92 4.08 6.94
CA SER A 63 -14.47 4.80 5.75
C SER A 63 -15.09 4.23 4.47
N LYS A 64 -15.19 2.90 4.38
CA LYS A 64 -15.79 2.22 3.24
C LYS A 64 -17.24 2.61 3.04
N GLU A 65 -18.03 2.59 4.11
CA GLU A 65 -19.46 2.90 4.07
C GLU A 65 -19.73 4.37 3.80
N ILE A 66 -19.06 5.28 4.52
CA ILE A 66 -19.34 6.73 4.42
C ILE A 66 -18.76 7.35 3.15
N LEU A 67 -17.59 6.87 2.69
CA LEU A 67 -16.95 7.42 1.48
C LEU A 67 -17.31 6.65 0.21
N GLY A 68 -18.01 5.52 0.31
CA GLY A 68 -18.30 4.64 -0.83
C GLY A 68 -17.04 4.01 -1.44
N MET A 69 -15.93 3.98 -0.71
CA MET A 69 -14.65 3.46 -1.18
C MET A 69 -14.61 1.94 -1.03
N THR A 70 -15.03 1.23 -2.07
CA THR A 70 -15.10 -0.24 -2.08
C THR A 70 -13.82 -0.90 -2.56
N ASN A 71 -13.02 -0.18 -3.36
CA ASN A 71 -11.80 -0.67 -3.97
C ASN A 71 -10.65 0.31 -3.76
N TYR A 72 -9.44 -0.22 -3.71
CA TYR A 72 -8.19 0.53 -3.76
C TYR A 72 -7.39 0.06 -4.96
N ILE A 73 -6.42 0.89 -5.40
CA ILE A 73 -5.35 0.43 -6.29
C ILE A 73 -4.69 -0.79 -5.65
N SER A 74 -4.44 -1.84 -6.41
CA SER A 74 -3.84 -3.06 -5.85
C SER A 74 -2.46 -2.75 -5.26
N GLN A 75 -2.04 -3.48 -4.22
CA GLN A 75 -0.70 -3.29 -3.66
C GLN A 75 0.37 -3.56 -4.72
N GLU A 76 0.17 -4.57 -5.58
CA GLU A 76 1.10 -4.88 -6.67
C GLU A 76 1.26 -3.70 -7.63
N GLU A 77 0.17 -3.11 -8.10
CA GLU A 77 0.19 -1.93 -8.96
C GLU A 77 0.85 -0.74 -8.26
N THR A 78 0.46 -0.47 -7.01
CA THR A 78 1.02 0.62 -6.19
C THR A 78 2.55 0.54 -6.11
N PHE A 79 3.11 -0.65 -5.81
CA PHE A 79 4.55 -0.81 -5.71
C PHE A 79 5.25 -0.75 -7.06
N MET A 80 4.68 -1.39 -8.09
CA MET A 80 5.33 -1.44 -9.41
C MET A 80 5.35 -0.07 -10.09
N GLU A 81 4.27 0.71 -10.00
CA GLU A 81 4.25 2.08 -10.53
C GLU A 81 5.25 2.97 -9.78
N ALA A 82 5.33 2.86 -8.46
CA ALA A 82 6.31 3.61 -7.68
C ALA A 82 7.75 3.28 -8.06
N VAL A 83 8.08 2.00 -8.24
CA VAL A 83 9.41 1.57 -8.72
C VAL A 83 9.69 2.13 -10.11
N ASP A 84 8.75 2.03 -11.04
CA ASP A 84 8.94 2.53 -12.40
C ASP A 84 9.20 4.04 -12.43
N VAL A 85 8.50 4.83 -11.60
CA VAL A 85 8.76 6.27 -11.45
C VAL A 85 10.19 6.52 -10.97
N VAL A 86 10.66 5.80 -9.94
CA VAL A 86 12.03 5.96 -9.43
C VAL A 86 13.07 5.62 -10.50
N LEU A 87 12.88 4.54 -11.25
CA LEU A 87 13.79 4.16 -12.35
C LEU A 87 13.83 5.19 -13.48
N GLN A 88 12.70 5.86 -13.77
CA GLN A 88 12.68 6.95 -14.74
C GLN A 88 13.49 8.15 -14.25
N TRP A 89 13.44 8.45 -12.95
CA TRP A 89 14.24 9.50 -12.33
C TRP A 89 15.73 9.19 -12.34
N GLU A 90 16.15 7.95 -12.12
CA GLU A 90 17.57 7.53 -12.14
C GLU A 90 18.23 7.66 -13.53
N LYS A 91 17.45 7.74 -14.60
CA LYS A 91 17.94 7.91 -15.98
C LYS A 91 18.21 9.37 -16.36
N LYS A 92 17.82 10.32 -15.51
CA LYS A 92 18.11 11.75 -15.68
C LYS A 92 19.43 12.10 -15.02
#